data_AF-A0A3Q0SB91-F1
#
_entry.id   AF-A0A3Q0SB91-F1
#
_cell.length_a   1.000
_cell.length_b   1.000
_cell.length_c   1.000
_cell.angle_alpha   90.00
_cell.angle_beta   90.00
_cell.angle_gamma   90.00
#
_symmetry.space_group_name_H-M   'P 1'
#
loop_
_entity.id
_entity.type
_entity.pdbx_description
1 polymer ?
#
loop_
_entity_poly.entity_id
_entity_poly.type
_entity_poly.pdbx_seq_one_letter_code
_entity_poly.pdbx_strand_id
1 'polypeptide(L)'
;MVIKCKAAVAWEPNKPMVIEEIEVAPPQANEVRIKIVATGVCHTDLYHLFEGMHKDGFPAVLGHEGAGIVESVGAGVTEFQPGDKVIPLFISQCRECRFCKSPKTNQCEKGCIRTVLSVSPQ
;
A
#
# COMPACT_ATOMS: atom_id res chain seq x y z
N MET A 1 14.11 10.49 -5.37
CA MET A 1 13.38 11.45 -6.21
C MET A 1 11.88 11.28 -6.00
N VAL A 2 11.12 12.38 -5.96
CA VAL A 2 9.64 12.35 -5.93
C VAL A 2 9.11 11.97 -7.32
N ILE A 3 8.12 11.07 -7.40
CA ILE A 3 7.46 10.67 -8.66
C ILE A 3 6.10 11.33 -8.74
N LYS A 4 5.73 11.83 -9.92
CA LYS A 4 4.35 12.23 -10.24
C LYS A 4 3.65 11.10 -10.98
N CYS A 5 2.48 10.68 -10.51
CA CYS A 5 1.72 9.59 -11.13
C CYS A 5 0.22 9.75 -10.90
N LYS A 6 -0.59 8.90 -11.54
CA LYS A 6 -2.04 8.90 -11.36
C LYS A 6 -2.44 7.99 -10.20
N ALA A 7 -3.41 8.41 -9.41
CA ALA A 7 -4.04 7.58 -8.39
C ALA A 7 -5.54 7.87 -8.28
N ALA A 8 -6.32 6.87 -7.85
CA ALA A 8 -7.70 7.08 -7.46
C ALA A 8 -7.74 7.55 -6.01
N VAL A 9 -8.17 8.81 -5.80
CA VAL A 9 -8.21 9.45 -4.48
C VAL A 9 -9.67 9.53 -4.01
N ALA A 10 -9.92 8.98 -2.83
CA ALA A 10 -11.15 9.19 -2.08
C ALA A 10 -10.97 10.40 -1.15
N TRP A 11 -11.54 11.54 -1.53
CA TRP A 11 -11.44 12.77 -0.77
C TRP A 11 -12.33 12.77 0.49
N GLU A 12 -13.52 12.18 0.38
CA GLU A 12 -14.54 12.15 1.42
C GLU A 12 -15.28 10.80 1.41
N PRO A 13 -15.87 10.38 2.55
CA PRO A 13 -16.73 9.21 2.58
C PRO A 13 -17.96 9.41 1.69
N ASN A 14 -18.45 8.31 1.11
CA ASN A 14 -19.65 8.26 0.28
C ASN A 14 -19.61 9.19 -0.96
N LYS A 15 -18.41 9.47 -1.46
CA LYS A 15 -18.18 10.18 -2.72
C LYS A 15 -17.46 9.27 -3.72
N PRO A 16 -17.68 9.45 -5.04
CA PRO A 16 -16.86 8.78 -6.05
C PRO A 16 -15.37 9.14 -5.87
N MET A 17 -14.49 8.17 -6.11
CA MET A 17 -13.06 8.45 -6.20
C MET A 17 -12.74 9.26 -7.45
N VAL A 18 -11.77 10.16 -7.34
CA VAL A 18 -11.30 11.02 -8.44
C VAL A 18 -9.92 10.57 -8.88
N ILE A 19 -9.68 10.50 -10.19
CA ILE A 19 -8.34 10.24 -10.71
C ILE A 19 -7.54 11.54 -10.67
N GLU A 20 -6.53 11.58 -9.80
CA GLU A 20 -5.68 12.75 -9.57
C GLU A 20 -4.24 12.47 -9.97
N GLU A 21 -3.48 13.52 -10.29
CA GLU A 21 -2.02 13.45 -10.27
C GLU A 21 -1.53 13.67 -8.84
N ILE A 22 -0.76 12.72 -8.32
CA ILE A 22 -0.20 12.77 -6.96
C ILE A 22 1.32 12.73 -6.99
N GLU A 23 1.93 13.20 -5.90
CA GLU A 23 3.37 13.11 -5.66
C GLU A 23 3.67 11.96 -4.68
N VAL A 24 4.51 11.01 -5.12
CA VAL A 24 4.97 9.88 -4.32
C VAL A 24 6.42 10.11 -3.93
N ALA A 25 6.66 10.29 -2.64
CA ALA A 25 7.98 10.47 -2.05
C ALA A 25 8.93 9.28 -2.36
N PRO A 26 10.26 9.46 -2.32
CA PRO A 26 11.18 8.33 -2.30
C PRO A 26 10.97 7.46 -1.05
N PRO A 27 11.26 6.14 -1.11
CA PRO A 27 11.14 5.27 0.06
C PRO A 27 12.13 5.69 1.16
N GLN A 28 11.66 5.70 2.40
CA GLN A 28 12.49 5.89 3.60
C GLN A 28 13.20 4.60 4.00
N ALA A 29 13.96 4.63 5.10
CA ALA A 29 14.64 3.44 5.61
C ALA A 29 13.65 2.29 5.86
N ASN A 30 13.99 1.10 5.38
CA ASN A 30 13.17 -0.12 5.41
C ASN A 30 11.86 -0.06 4.60
N GLU A 31 11.70 0.91 3.70
CA GLU A 31 10.56 0.98 2.78
C GLU A 31 10.93 0.55 1.36
N VAL A 32 9.92 0.08 0.62
CA VAL A 32 10.05 -0.29 -0.80
C VAL A 32 9.01 0.49 -1.58
N ARG A 33 9.43 1.14 -2.67
CA ARG A 33 8.51 1.80 -3.60
C ARG A 33 8.27 0.89 -4.80
N ILE A 34 6.99 0.63 -5.08
CA ILE A 34 6.55 -0.37 -6.06
C ILE A 34 5.79 0.34 -7.18
N LYS A 35 6.13 0.03 -8.44
CA LYS A 35 5.28 0.35 -9.58
C LYS A 35 4.19 -0.71 -9.69
N ILE A 36 2.95 -0.35 -9.39
CA ILE A 36 1.80 -1.25 -9.51
C ILE A 36 1.52 -1.53 -10.98
N VAL A 37 1.39 -2.82 -11.32
CA VAL A 37 1.11 -3.29 -12.69
C VAL A 37 -0.37 -3.64 -12.83
N ALA A 38 -0.94 -4.27 -11.80
CA ALA A 38 -2.35 -4.61 -11.73
C ALA A 38 -2.83 -4.55 -10.28
N THR A 39 -4.11 -4.25 -10.08
CA THR A 39 -4.79 -4.35 -8.78
C THR A 39 -6.23 -4.80 -8.95
N GLY A 40 -6.70 -5.64 -8.04
CA GLY A 40 -8.12 -5.95 -7.87
C GLY A 40 -8.86 -4.82 -7.15
N VAL A 41 -10.19 -4.86 -7.21
CA VAL A 41 -11.09 -4.05 -6.37
C VAL A 41 -11.77 -5.00 -5.40
N CYS A 42 -11.44 -4.87 -4.11
CA CYS A 42 -12.00 -5.71 -3.08
C CYS A 42 -13.20 -5.02 -2.43
N HIS A 43 -14.13 -5.82 -1.93
CA HIS A 43 -15.30 -5.29 -1.24
C HIS A 43 -14.93 -4.46 0.01
N THR A 44 -13.82 -4.74 0.67
CA THR A 44 -13.35 -3.95 1.83
C THR A 44 -12.92 -2.52 1.46
N ASP A 45 -12.53 -2.26 0.21
CA ASP A 45 -12.32 -0.89 -0.28
C ASP A 45 -13.66 -0.12 -0.33
N LEU A 46 -14.72 -0.79 -0.80
CA LEU A 46 -16.08 -0.24 -0.84
C LEU A 46 -16.66 -0.06 0.56
N TYR A 47 -16.42 -1.03 1.46
CA TYR A 47 -16.83 -0.94 2.86
C TYR A 47 -16.26 0.32 3.51
N HIS A 48 -14.97 0.59 3.34
CA HIS A 48 -14.35 1.80 3.89
C HIS A 48 -15.00 3.08 3.31
N LEU A 49 -15.25 3.09 2.00
CA LEU A 49 -15.77 4.25 1.29
C LEU A 49 -17.25 4.54 1.59
N PHE A 50 -18.09 3.52 1.70
CA PHE A 50 -19.55 3.66 1.71
C PHE A 50 -20.25 3.22 3.00
N GLU A 51 -19.64 2.33 3.79
CA GLU A 51 -20.31 1.72 4.96
C GLU A 51 -19.66 2.15 6.28
N GLY A 52 -18.37 1.84 6.46
CA GLY A 52 -17.63 2.15 7.68
C GLY A 52 -17.38 3.65 7.86
N MET A 53 -17.02 4.36 6.78
CA MET A 53 -16.93 5.82 6.71
C MET A 53 -16.21 6.50 7.91
N HIS A 54 -15.16 5.87 8.43
CA HIS A 54 -14.35 6.45 9.50
C HIS A 54 -13.72 7.77 9.02
N LYS A 55 -14.16 8.89 9.59
CA LYS A 55 -13.81 10.24 9.10
C LYS A 55 -12.30 10.51 9.07
N ASP A 56 -11.57 10.01 10.07
CA ASP A 56 -10.11 10.16 10.15
C ASP A 56 -9.34 9.34 9.09
N GLY A 57 -10.06 8.53 8.30
CA GLY A 57 -9.51 7.76 7.19
C GLY A 57 -9.34 8.54 5.90
N PHE A 58 -9.92 9.75 5.77
CA PHE A 58 -9.94 10.53 4.53
C PHE A 58 -9.10 11.82 4.64
N PRO A 59 -8.44 12.28 3.54
CA PRO A 59 -8.41 11.66 2.22
C PRO A 59 -7.57 10.36 2.18
N ALA A 60 -7.91 9.46 1.26
CA ALA A 60 -7.23 8.18 1.10
C ALA A 60 -7.03 7.78 -0.37
N VAL A 61 -5.90 7.13 -0.64
CA VAL A 61 -5.75 6.24 -1.79
C VAL A 61 -6.03 4.82 -1.29
N LEU A 62 -7.10 4.21 -1.82
CA LEU A 62 -7.54 2.86 -1.45
C LEU A 62 -6.86 1.78 -2.31
N GLY A 63 -7.23 0.53 -2.09
CA GLY A 63 -6.66 -0.63 -2.80
C GLY A 63 -5.57 -1.33 -2.00
N HIS A 64 -5.69 -2.65 -1.91
CA HIS A 64 -4.78 -3.50 -1.14
C HIS A 64 -4.56 -4.89 -1.79
N GLU A 65 -5.01 -5.06 -3.04
CA GLU A 65 -4.92 -6.31 -3.80
C GLU A 65 -4.10 -6.10 -5.08
N GLY A 66 -2.88 -5.57 -4.92
CA GLY A 66 -1.98 -5.21 -6.02
C GLY A 66 -0.90 -6.24 -6.30
N ALA A 67 -0.35 -6.20 -7.52
CA ALA A 67 0.94 -6.81 -7.87
C ALA A 67 1.75 -5.83 -8.72
N GLY A 68 3.05 -5.80 -8.50
CA GLY A 68 3.90 -4.79 -9.11
C GLY A 68 5.36 -5.19 -9.23
N ILE A 69 6.16 -4.19 -9.63
CA ILE A 69 7.60 -4.31 -9.80
C ILE A 69 8.27 -3.29 -8.88
N VAL A 70 9.29 -3.70 -8.14
CA VAL A 70 10.08 -2.79 -7.30
C VAL A 70 10.71 -1.72 -8.19
N GLU A 71 10.44 -0.45 -7.88
CA GLU A 71 11.04 0.69 -8.58
C GLU A 71 12.31 1.15 -7.84
N SER A 72 12.23 1.29 -6.53
CA SER A 72 13.38 1.63 -5.67
C SER A 72 13.20 1.11 -4.25
N VAL A 73 14.30 1.02 -3.53
CA VAL A 73 14.35 0.58 -2.13
C VAL A 73 15.00 1.65 -1.27
N GLY A 74 14.55 1.79 -0.03
CA GLY A 74 15.15 2.68 0.94
C GLY A 74 16.33 2.05 1.68
N ALA A 75 16.99 2.86 2.53
CA ALA A 75 18.15 2.42 3.28
C ALA A 75 17.84 1.20 4.18
N GLY A 76 18.75 0.22 4.23
CA GLY A 76 18.62 -0.97 5.06
C GLY A 76 17.78 -2.10 4.46
N VAL A 77 17.11 -1.88 3.32
CA VAL A 77 16.44 -2.97 2.58
C VAL A 77 17.49 -3.83 1.87
N THR A 78 17.54 -5.11 2.20
CA THR A 78 18.46 -6.08 1.59
C THR A 78 17.75 -7.23 0.87
N GLU A 79 16.46 -7.42 1.12
CA GLU A 79 15.68 -8.55 0.57
C GLU A 79 15.06 -8.25 -0.82
N PHE A 80 15.12 -6.99 -1.27
CA PHE A 80 14.51 -6.54 -2.52
C PHE A 80 15.48 -5.64 -3.30
N GLN A 81 15.34 -5.66 -4.62
CA GLN A 81 16.05 -4.77 -5.54
C GLN A 81 15.14 -4.31 -6.69
N PRO A 82 15.45 -3.17 -7.35
CA PRO A 82 14.71 -2.72 -8.52
C PRO A 82 14.56 -3.82 -9.58
N GLY A 83 13.34 -3.98 -10.11
CA GLY A 83 13.01 -5.01 -11.11
C GLY A 83 12.37 -6.28 -10.54
N ASP A 84 12.42 -6.50 -9.22
CA ASP A 84 11.76 -7.65 -8.59
C ASP A 84 10.24 -7.56 -8.70
N LYS A 85 9.58 -8.69 -8.96
CA LYS A 85 8.12 -8.79 -8.93
C LYS A 85 7.66 -9.05 -7.51
N VAL A 86 6.75 -8.22 -7.01
CA VAL A 86 6.31 -8.23 -5.61
C VAL A 86 4.80 -8.11 -5.48
N ILE A 87 4.29 -8.65 -4.38
CA ILE A 87 2.90 -8.51 -3.94
C ILE A 87 2.94 -7.80 -2.56
N PRO A 88 2.44 -6.56 -2.44
CA PRO A 88 2.31 -5.91 -1.14
C PRO A 88 1.28 -6.63 -0.27
N LEU A 89 1.48 -6.59 1.04
CA LEU A 89 0.61 -7.21 2.02
C LEU A 89 0.00 -6.14 2.92
N PHE A 90 -1.30 -6.25 3.19
CA PHE A 90 -1.98 -5.37 4.14
C PHE A 90 -1.62 -5.72 5.60
N ILE A 91 -1.21 -6.96 5.89
CA ILE A 91 -0.72 -7.37 7.20
C ILE A 91 0.81 -7.37 7.27
N SER A 92 1.37 -6.86 8.37
CA SER A 92 2.81 -6.93 8.62
C SER A 92 3.27 -8.34 9.00
N GLN A 93 4.55 -8.64 8.72
CA GLN A 93 5.25 -9.79 9.30
C GLN A 93 6.69 -9.40 9.66
N CYS A 94 6.89 -8.81 10.85
CA CYS A 94 8.23 -8.34 11.27
C CYS A 94 9.23 -9.45 11.60
N ARG A 95 8.79 -10.72 11.66
CA ARG A 95 9.59 -11.93 11.96
C ARG A 95 10.25 -12.00 13.35
N GLU A 96 10.21 -10.92 14.12
CA GLU A 96 10.91 -10.85 15.42
C GLU A 96 9.99 -10.92 16.64
N CYS A 97 8.74 -10.44 16.52
CA CYS A 97 7.80 -10.39 17.64
C CYS A 97 7.27 -11.78 18.03
N ARG A 98 6.68 -11.88 19.23
CA ARG A 98 6.13 -13.14 19.75
C ARG A 98 5.06 -13.75 18.85
N PHE A 99 4.28 -12.92 18.15
CA PHE A 99 3.22 -13.39 17.26
C PHE A 99 3.80 -13.99 15.98
N CYS A 100 4.75 -13.31 15.33
CA CYS A 100 5.41 -13.84 14.12
C CYS A 100 6.20 -15.12 14.38
N LYS A 101 6.71 -15.33 15.61
CA LYS A 101 7.42 -16.54 16.01
C LYS A 101 6.49 -17.70 16.40
N SER A 102 5.19 -17.45 16.56
CA SER A 102 4.21 -18.47 16.94
C SER A 102 3.61 -19.13 15.69
N PRO A 103 3.62 -20.47 15.58
CA PRO A 103 3.02 -21.17 14.44
C PRO A 103 1.49 -21.18 14.47
N LYS A 104 0.86 -20.61 15.52
CA LYS A 104 -0.60 -20.64 15.72
C LYS A 104 -1.31 -19.42 15.11
N THR A 105 -0.59 -18.41 14.66
CA THR A 105 -1.16 -17.13 14.24
C THR A 105 -0.33 -16.48 13.14
N ASN A 106 -0.98 -15.63 12.34
CA ASN A 106 -0.36 -14.75 11.36
C ASN A 106 -0.27 -13.29 11.87
N GLN A 107 -0.55 -13.05 13.15
CA GLN A 107 -0.55 -11.71 13.72
C GLN A 107 0.88 -11.13 13.83
N CYS A 108 0.95 -9.80 13.88
CA CYS A 108 2.19 -9.06 14.08
C CYS A 108 1.94 -7.82 14.94
N GLU A 109 2.87 -7.51 15.84
CA GLU A 109 2.79 -6.31 16.70
C GLU A 109 2.87 -5.00 15.91
N LYS A 110 3.44 -5.03 14.70
CA LYS A 110 3.48 -3.85 13.82
C LYS A 110 2.15 -3.55 13.12
N GLY A 111 1.16 -4.43 13.22
CA GLY A 111 -0.20 -4.18 12.71
C GLY A 111 -0.33 -4.14 11.19
N CYS A 112 -1.34 -3.41 10.71
CA CYS A 112 -1.65 -3.24 9.30
C CYS A 112 -0.74 -2.17 8.65
N ILE A 113 -0.17 -2.46 7.49
CA ILE A 113 0.66 -1.52 6.72
C ILE A 113 -0.23 -0.78 5.74
N ARG A 114 -0.11 0.55 5.69
CA ARG A 114 -0.79 1.35 4.67
C ARG A 114 -0.03 1.21 3.34
N THR A 115 -0.50 0.28 2.49
CA THR A 115 -0.03 0.19 1.11
C THR A 115 -0.77 1.23 0.28
N VAL A 116 -0.05 2.16 -0.35
CA VAL A 116 -0.63 3.11 -1.31
C VAL A 116 -0.44 2.54 -2.71
N LEU A 117 -1.50 2.04 -3.33
CA LEU A 117 -1.45 1.58 -4.71
C LEU A 117 -1.64 2.77 -5.65
N SER A 118 -0.55 3.19 -6.31
CA SER A 118 -0.58 4.23 -7.34
C SER A 118 -0.12 3.66 -8.67
N VAL A 119 -0.71 4.12 -9.76
CA VAL A 119 -0.40 3.63 -11.11
C VAL A 119 0.41 4.70 -11.83
N SER A 120 1.68 4.41 -12.10
CA SER A 120 2.45 5.24 -13.01
C SER A 120 1.87 5.07 -14.42
N PRO A 121 1.41 6.14 -15.10
CA PRO A 121 1.24 6.05 -16.54
C PRO A 121 2.61 5.70 -17.14
N GLN A 122 2.59 4.86 -18.18
CA GLN A 122 3.79 4.61 -18.99
C GLN A 122 4.31 5.90 -19.59
#